data_AF-A0A3N5MNL4-F1
#
_entry.id   AF-A0A3N5MNL4-F1
#
_cell.length_a   1.000
_cell.length_b   1.000
_cell.length_c   1.000
_cell.angle_alpha   90.00
_cell.angle_beta   90.00
_cell.angle_gamma   90.00
#
_symmetry.space_group_name_H-M   'P 1'
#
loop_
_entity.id
_entity.type
_entity.pdbx_description
1 polymer ?
#
loop_
_entity_poly.entity_id
_entity_poly.type
_entity_poly.pdbx_seq_one_letter_code
_entity_poly.pdbx_strand_id
1 'polypeptide(L)'
;MDTVTEFLRTFVEGAGGLALRMFVIVVPIMVVMEVLEGTRPFRAFVRAWARLVGRWLGMSEQAAAPTVIGFLFGLAYGGSLIVRDTRRHSLRRRQVFQMSVFLSMVHAVVEDSLIFVAVGASAFWIVVYRCAWAAAVTVVLGAVAVAFVERWRARRSRPPV
;
A
#
# COMPACT_ATOMS: atom_id res chain seq x y z
N MET A 1 31.17 -35.48 11.70
CA MET A 1 29.92 -34.69 11.65
C MET A 1 30.23 -33.19 11.70
N ASP A 2 31.19 -32.79 10.87
CA ASP A 2 31.11 -31.79 9.82
C ASP A 2 30.26 -30.57 10.17
N THR A 3 30.93 -29.47 10.51
CA THR A 3 30.42 -28.12 10.75
C THR A 3 29.32 -27.68 9.78
N VAL A 4 29.33 -28.20 8.55
CA VAL A 4 28.29 -27.99 7.53
C VAL A 4 26.93 -28.54 7.97
N THR A 5 26.88 -29.75 8.52
CA THR A 5 25.63 -30.37 9.01
C THR A 5 25.04 -29.63 10.21
N GLU A 6 25.89 -29.14 11.12
CA GLU A 6 25.46 -28.36 12.29
C GLU A 6 24.94 -26.98 11.88
N PHE A 7 25.62 -26.33 10.92
CA PHE A 7 25.15 -25.10 10.32
C PHE A 7 23.80 -25.26 9.63
N LEU A 8 23.65 -26.30 8.79
CA LEU A 8 22.39 -26.57 8.08
C LEU A 8 21.23 -26.82 9.04
N ARG A 9 21.47 -27.59 10.11
CA ARG A 9 20.46 -27.85 11.13
C ARG A 9 20.00 -26.58 11.84
N THR A 10 20.95 -25.78 12.31
CA THR A 10 20.67 -24.51 13.01
C THR A 10 19.94 -23.52 12.11
N PHE A 11 20.33 -23.46 10.83
CA PHE A 11 19.67 -22.64 9.83
C PHE A 11 18.22 -23.08 9.58
N VAL A 12 17.98 -24.38 9.36
CA VAL A 12 16.63 -24.91 9.10
C VAL A 12 15.73 -24.76 10.31
N GLU A 13 16.22 -25.02 11.52
CA GLU A 13 15.46 -24.84 12.76
C GLU A 13 15.11 -23.36 13.00
N GLY A 14 16.07 -22.44 12.79
CA GLY A 14 15.84 -21.00 12.91
C GLY A 14 14.88 -20.45 11.85
N ALA A 15 15.10 -20.80 10.58
CA ALA A 15 14.25 -20.38 9.46
C ALA A 15 12.84 -20.96 9.57
N GLY A 16 12.72 -22.24 9.92
CA GLY A 16 11.42 -22.90 10.15
C GLY A 16 10.67 -22.29 11.32
N GLY A 17 11.37 -21.99 12.42
CA GLY A 17 10.78 -21.29 13.58
C GLY A 17 10.25 -19.90 13.24
N LEU A 18 11.00 -19.13 12.44
CA LEU A 18 10.55 -17.81 11.98
C LEU A 18 9.35 -17.92 11.02
N ALA A 19 9.41 -18.83 10.04
CA ALA A 19 8.34 -19.06 9.09
C ALA A 19 7.03 -19.46 9.80
N LEU A 20 7.11 -20.34 10.80
CA LEU A 20 5.96 -20.74 11.59
C LEU A 20 5.37 -19.56 12.38
N ARG A 21 6.21 -18.71 12.98
CA ARG A 21 5.75 -17.49 13.66
C ARG A 21 5.03 -16.55 12.71
N MET A 22 5.60 -16.30 11.53
CA MET A 22 4.97 -15.47 10.51
C MET A 22 3.63 -16.07 10.06
N PHE A 23 3.58 -17.38 9.81
CA PHE A 23 2.35 -18.07 9.42
C PHE A 23 1.24 -17.92 10.46
N VAL A 24 1.55 -18.14 11.74
CA VAL A 24 0.60 -18.04 12.86
C VAL A 24 0.10 -16.60 13.06
N ILE A 25 0.87 -15.59 12.66
CA ILE A 25 0.46 -14.18 12.78
C ILE A 25 -0.34 -13.76 11.54
N VAL A 26 0.19 -14.00 10.35
CA VAL A 26 -0.35 -13.50 9.08
C VAL A 26 -1.69 -14.15 8.75
N VAL A 27 -1.81 -15.47 8.88
CA VAL A 27 -3.03 -16.19 8.45
C VAL A 27 -4.27 -15.72 9.22
N PRO A 28 -4.26 -15.65 10.57
CA PRO A 28 -5.42 -15.15 11.29
C PRO A 28 -5.76 -13.69 10.96
N ILE A 29 -4.76 -12.82 10.79
CA ILE A 29 -4.98 -11.42 10.42
C ILE A 29 -5.66 -11.34 9.05
N MET A 30 -5.15 -12.08 8.05
CA MET A 30 -5.73 -12.11 6.72
C MET A 30 -7.16 -12.62 6.73
N VAL A 31 -7.44 -13.70 7.48
CA VAL A 31 -8.81 -14.23 7.62
C VAL A 31 -9.74 -13.21 8.29
N VAL A 32 -9.31 -12.57 9.37
CA VAL A 32 -10.11 -11.55 10.07
C VAL A 32 -10.38 -10.36 9.15
N MET A 33 -9.36 -9.87 8.46
CA MET A 33 -9.50 -8.75 7.54
C MET A 33 -10.47 -9.09 6.41
N GLU A 34 -10.34 -10.27 5.79
CA GLU A 34 -11.23 -10.74 4.72
C GLU A 34 -12.69 -10.89 5.21
N VAL A 35 -12.90 -11.37 6.43
CA VAL A 35 -14.24 -11.49 7.03
C VAL A 35 -14.84 -10.12 7.36
N LEU A 36 -14.02 -9.17 7.82
CA LEU A 36 -14.46 -7.80 8.09
C LEU A 36 -14.74 -7.03 6.80
N GLU A 37 -14.09 -7.42 5.71
CA GLU A 37 -14.29 -6.82 4.41
C GLU A 37 -15.76 -6.92 3.96
N GLY A 38 -16.26 -5.84 3.35
CA GLY A 38 -17.65 -5.81 2.89
C GLY A 38 -18.71 -5.72 4.00
N THR A 39 -18.33 -5.62 5.27
CA THR A 39 -19.28 -5.29 6.35
C THR A 39 -19.70 -3.81 6.28
N ARG A 40 -20.90 -3.49 6.79
CA ARG A 40 -21.38 -2.09 6.90
C ARG A 40 -20.41 -1.19 7.68
N PRO A 41 -19.90 -1.57 8.86
CA PRO A 41 -18.92 -0.75 9.59
C PRO A 41 -17.63 -0.56 8.80
N PHE A 42 -17.12 -1.61 8.13
CA PHE A 42 -15.92 -1.50 7.31
C PHE A 42 -16.10 -0.50 6.15
N ARG A 43 -17.24 -0.53 5.44
CA ARG A 43 -17.53 0.47 4.41
C ARG A 43 -17.63 1.89 4.96
N ALA A 44 -18.12 2.08 6.18
CA ALA A 44 -18.15 3.39 6.82
C ALA A 44 -16.73 3.86 7.17
N PHE A 45 -15.90 2.96 7.71
CA PHE A 45 -14.49 3.21 7.99
C PHE A 45 -13.72 3.61 6.73
N VAL A 46 -13.80 2.82 5.66
CA VAL A 46 -13.12 3.11 4.39
C VAL A 46 -13.53 4.48 3.85
N ARG A 47 -14.83 4.84 3.89
CA ARG A 47 -15.28 6.17 3.43
C ARG A 47 -14.74 7.31 4.28
N ALA A 48 -14.72 7.15 5.60
CA ALA A 48 -14.17 8.17 6.51
C ALA A 48 -12.67 8.39 6.23
N TRP A 49 -11.91 7.30 6.10
CA TRP A 49 -10.49 7.35 5.79
C TRP A 49 -10.20 7.84 4.37
N ALA A 50 -11.02 7.45 3.39
CA ALA A 50 -10.90 7.92 2.01
C ALA A 50 -11.07 9.44 1.93
N ARG A 51 -11.96 10.03 2.74
CA ARG A 51 -12.10 11.49 2.82
C ARG A 51 -10.86 12.15 3.43
N LEU A 52 -10.29 11.56 4.48
CA LEU A 52 -9.08 12.07 5.13
C LEU A 52 -7.88 12.01 4.17
N VAL A 53 -7.59 10.82 3.67
CA VAL A 53 -6.49 10.54 2.72
C VAL A 53 -6.68 11.34 1.42
N GLY A 54 -7.92 11.42 0.92
CA GLY A 54 -8.24 12.19 -0.28
C GLY A 54 -7.96 13.67 -0.12
N ARG A 55 -8.27 14.27 1.04
CA ARG A 55 -7.92 15.67 1.35
C ARG A 55 -6.41 15.88 1.41
N TRP A 56 -5.67 14.96 2.03
CA TRP A 56 -4.22 15.10 2.21
C TRP A 56 -3.45 14.88 0.90
N LEU A 57 -3.85 13.92 0.08
CA LEU A 57 -3.18 13.58 -1.19
C LEU A 57 -3.72 14.36 -2.40
N GLY A 58 -4.79 15.15 -2.22
CA GLY A 58 -5.47 15.86 -3.31
C GLY A 58 -6.14 14.90 -4.31
N MET A 59 -6.72 13.81 -3.81
CA MET A 59 -7.44 12.80 -4.59
C MET A 59 -8.96 12.96 -4.43
N SER A 60 -9.72 12.49 -5.42
CA SER A 60 -11.18 12.36 -5.29
C SER A 60 -11.54 11.19 -4.37
N GLU A 61 -12.75 11.19 -3.81
CA GLU A 61 -13.23 10.09 -2.94
C GLU A 61 -13.20 8.73 -3.67
N GLN A 62 -13.49 8.73 -4.98
CA GLN A 62 -13.41 7.55 -5.85
C GLN A 62 -11.98 7.01 -6.02
N ALA A 63 -10.96 7.88 -5.97
CA ALA A 63 -9.56 7.46 -6.03
C ALA A 63 -9.02 7.05 -4.64
N ALA A 64 -9.51 7.71 -3.58
CA ALA A 64 -9.03 7.46 -2.23
C ALA A 64 -9.58 6.15 -1.62
N ALA A 65 -10.79 5.72 -1.99
CA ALA A 65 -11.37 4.49 -1.44
C ALA A 65 -10.57 3.21 -1.80
N PRO A 66 -10.22 2.92 -3.08
CA PRO A 66 -9.33 1.81 -3.43
C PRO A 66 -7.97 1.90 -2.75
N THR A 67 -7.49 3.13 -2.55
CA THR A 67 -6.19 3.40 -1.93
C THR A 67 -6.18 2.98 -0.47
N VAL A 68 -7.22 3.36 0.28
CA VAL A 68 -7.39 2.96 1.69
C VAL A 68 -7.59 1.46 1.83
N ILE A 69 -8.31 0.83 0.89
CA ILE A 69 -8.49 -0.61 0.92
C ILE A 69 -7.15 -1.33 0.66
N GLY A 70 -6.36 -0.91 -0.33
CA GLY A 70 -5.04 -1.48 -0.57
C GLY A 70 -4.02 -1.23 0.55
N PHE A 71 -4.13 -0.10 1.26
CA PHE A 71 -3.36 0.18 2.47
C PHE A 71 -3.57 -0.88 3.57
N LEU A 72 -4.79 -1.41 3.66
CA LEU A 72 -5.18 -2.40 4.66
C LEU A 72 -4.97 -3.85 4.20
N PHE A 73 -5.36 -4.17 2.96
CA PHE A 73 -5.45 -5.53 2.41
C PHE A 73 -4.30 -5.89 1.44
N GLY A 74 -3.44 -4.93 1.13
CA GLY A 74 -2.28 -5.15 0.27
C GLY A 74 -2.49 -4.80 -1.22
N LEU A 75 -1.42 -4.97 -1.99
CA LEU A 75 -1.35 -4.55 -3.40
C LEU A 75 -2.22 -5.35 -4.33
N ALA A 76 -2.29 -6.66 -4.17
CA ALA A 76 -3.06 -7.51 -5.08
C ALA A 76 -4.53 -7.08 -5.07
N TYR A 77 -5.07 -6.88 -3.87
CA TYR A 77 -6.44 -6.45 -3.67
C TYR A 77 -6.65 -4.98 -4.08
N GLY A 78 -5.87 -4.05 -3.51
CA GLY A 78 -5.99 -2.63 -3.82
C GLY A 78 -5.76 -2.30 -5.30
N GLY A 79 -4.79 -2.96 -5.94
CA GLY A 79 -4.49 -2.84 -7.36
C GLY A 79 -5.65 -3.30 -8.26
N SER A 80 -6.31 -4.40 -7.91
CA SER A 80 -7.50 -4.86 -8.64
C SER A 80 -8.63 -3.82 -8.59
N LEU A 81 -8.84 -3.17 -7.44
CA LEU A 81 -9.81 -2.10 -7.27
C LEU A 81 -9.41 -0.83 -8.03
N ILE A 82 -8.12 -0.45 -8.02
CA ILE A 82 -7.62 0.68 -8.81
C ILE A 82 -7.94 0.47 -10.29
N VAL A 83 -7.66 -0.72 -10.84
CA VAL A 83 -7.94 -1.04 -12.24
C VAL A 83 -9.44 -1.00 -12.52
N ARG A 84 -10.27 -1.56 -11.64
CA ARG A 84 -11.72 -1.57 -11.76
C ARG A 84 -12.30 -0.14 -11.74
N ASP A 85 -11.85 0.69 -10.82
CA ASP A 85 -12.36 2.05 -10.65
C ASP A 85 -11.85 3.00 -11.72
N THR A 86 -10.64 2.79 -12.25
CA THR A 86 -10.14 3.54 -13.42
C THR A 86 -10.95 3.23 -14.68
N ARG A 87 -11.56 2.04 -14.78
CA ARG A 87 -12.45 1.68 -15.90
C ARG A 87 -13.88 2.17 -15.69
N ARG A 88 -14.37 2.19 -14.45
CA ARG A 88 -15.74 2.62 -14.10
C ARG A 88 -15.89 4.13 -13.98
N HIS A 89 -14.85 4.79 -13.48
CA HIS A 89 -14.81 6.22 -13.24
C HIS A 89 -13.76 6.86 -14.13
N SER A 90 -14.02 8.07 -14.62
CA SER A 90 -13.09 8.87 -15.39
C SER A 90 -12.02 9.51 -14.50
N LEU A 91 -11.22 8.68 -13.83
CA LEU A 91 -10.12 9.11 -12.98
C LEU A 91 -9.04 9.80 -13.81
N ARG A 92 -8.48 10.90 -13.30
CA ARG A 92 -7.35 11.57 -13.98
C ARG A 92 -6.11 10.68 -13.88
N ARG A 93 -5.28 10.65 -14.93
CA ARG A 93 -4.00 9.90 -14.93
C ARG A 93 -3.11 10.21 -13.72
N ARG A 94 -3.11 11.47 -13.27
CA ARG A 94 -2.43 11.90 -12.04
C ARG A 94 -2.90 11.13 -10.81
N GLN A 95 -4.21 10.96 -10.65
CA GLN A 95 -4.78 10.28 -9.49
C GLN A 95 -4.39 8.80 -9.51
N VAL A 96 -4.53 8.12 -10.65
CA VAL A 96 -4.11 6.73 -10.81
C VAL A 96 -2.62 6.56 -10.46
N PHE A 97 -1.77 7.47 -10.93
CA PHE A 97 -0.34 7.47 -10.58
C PHE A 97 -0.10 7.65 -9.07
N GLN A 98 -0.76 8.64 -8.45
CA GLN A 98 -0.64 8.87 -7.01
C GLN A 98 -1.14 7.67 -6.20
N MET A 99 -2.23 7.01 -6.63
CA MET A 99 -2.75 5.79 -6.00
C MET A 99 -1.69 4.68 -6.05
N SER A 100 -1.10 4.43 -7.22
CA SER A 100 -0.07 3.40 -7.40
C SER A 100 1.20 3.66 -6.59
N VAL A 101 1.69 4.91 -6.58
CA VAL A 101 2.89 5.30 -5.81
C VAL A 101 2.65 5.21 -4.31
N PHE A 102 1.48 5.64 -3.84
CA PHE A 102 1.16 5.54 -2.43
C PHE A 102 1.09 4.07 -2.00
N LEU A 103 0.34 3.25 -2.76
CA LEU A 103 0.15 1.83 -2.43
C LEU A 103 1.46 1.06 -2.43
N SER A 104 2.37 1.31 -3.38
CA SER A 104 3.65 0.60 -3.40
C SER A 104 4.47 0.79 -2.12
N MET A 105 4.27 1.90 -1.40
CA MET A 105 5.00 2.20 -0.16
C MET A 105 4.28 1.75 1.11
N VAL A 106 2.93 1.71 1.11
CA VAL A 106 2.15 1.46 2.34
C VAL A 106 1.19 0.28 2.27
N HIS A 107 1.18 -0.49 1.19
CA HIS A 107 0.34 -1.69 1.07
C HIS A 107 0.52 -2.65 2.25
N ALA A 108 -0.58 -3.19 2.78
CA ALA A 108 -0.58 -4.13 3.91
C ALA A 108 0.10 -3.57 5.17
N VAL A 109 -0.19 -2.31 5.54
CA VAL A 109 0.45 -1.67 6.70
C VAL A 109 0.24 -2.45 8.00
N VAL A 110 -0.89 -3.14 8.13
CA VAL A 110 -1.24 -3.91 9.33
C VAL A 110 -0.38 -5.16 9.40
N GLU A 111 -0.34 -5.94 8.33
CA GLU A 111 0.42 -7.19 8.22
C GLU A 111 1.91 -6.95 8.40
N ASP A 112 2.50 -6.06 7.58
CA ASP A 112 3.93 -5.78 7.59
C ASP A 112 4.38 -5.27 8.97
N SER A 113 3.63 -4.34 9.56
CA SER A 113 4.00 -3.78 10.87
C SER A 113 3.92 -4.82 11.98
N LEU A 114 2.92 -5.71 11.95
CA LEU A 114 2.77 -6.76 12.96
C LEU A 114 3.87 -7.81 12.85
N ILE A 115 4.32 -8.14 11.63
CA ILE A 115 5.48 -9.01 11.42
C ILE A 115 6.73 -8.39 12.07
N PHE A 116 7.01 -7.11 11.82
CA PHE A 116 8.17 -6.44 12.42
C PHE A 116 8.07 -6.30 13.94
N VAL A 117 6.86 -6.05 14.46
CA VAL A 117 6.60 -6.02 15.91
C VAL A 117 6.87 -7.39 16.54
N ALA A 118 6.51 -8.49 15.87
CA ALA A 118 6.78 -9.84 16.35
C ALA A 118 8.28 -10.16 16.43
N VAL A 119 9.12 -9.44 15.69
CA VAL A 119 10.60 -9.53 15.74
C VAL A 119 11.20 -8.51 16.73
N GLY A 120 10.37 -7.70 17.41
CA GLY A 120 10.76 -6.77 18.47
C GLY A 120 10.86 -5.30 18.04
N ALA A 121 10.38 -4.93 16.85
CA ALA A 121 10.40 -3.54 16.40
C ALA A 121 9.25 -2.70 16.98
N SER A 122 9.45 -1.38 17.06
CA SER A 122 8.41 -0.46 17.53
C SER A 122 7.34 -0.20 16.46
N ALA A 123 6.09 -0.58 16.76
CA ALA A 123 4.95 -0.37 15.88
C ALA A 123 4.76 1.10 15.48
N PHE A 124 4.95 2.02 16.44
CA PHE A 124 4.74 3.45 16.24
C PHE A 124 5.66 3.99 15.15
N TRP A 125 6.96 3.71 15.25
CA TRP A 125 7.94 4.21 14.29
C TRP A 125 7.72 3.64 12.90
N ILE A 126 7.39 2.35 12.80
CA ILE A 126 7.14 1.71 11.51
C ILE A 126 5.94 2.35 10.82
N VAL A 127 4.79 2.41 11.50
CA VAL A 127 3.55 2.90 10.87
C VAL A 127 3.64 4.40 10.59
N VAL A 128 4.05 5.21 11.57
CA VAL A 128 4.04 6.67 11.44
C VAL A 128 5.05 7.13 10.39
N TYR A 129 6.30 6.64 10.45
CA TYR A 129 7.32 7.02 9.49
C TYR A 129 6.95 6.58 8.08
N ARG A 130 6.48 5.33 7.92
CA ARG A 130 6.11 4.78 6.61
C ARG A 130 4.94 5.54 5.99
N CYS A 131 3.89 5.84 6.76
CA CYS A 131 2.76 6.62 6.30
C CYS A 131 3.15 8.07 5.94
N ALA A 132 3.94 8.72 6.80
CA ALA A 132 4.37 10.10 6.57
C ALA A 132 5.28 10.20 5.33
N TRP A 133 6.24 9.29 5.19
CA TRP A 133 7.14 9.22 4.05
C TRP A 133 6.39 8.95 2.75
N ALA A 134 5.48 7.97 2.75
CA ALA A 134 4.69 7.65 1.58
C ALA A 134 3.77 8.80 1.16
N ALA A 135 3.15 9.48 2.12
CA ALA A 135 2.33 10.66 1.82
C ALA A 135 3.17 11.78 1.20
N ALA A 136 4.33 12.10 1.79
CA ALA A 136 5.23 13.14 1.29
C ALA A 136 5.71 12.81 -0.14
N VAL A 137 6.22 11.60 -0.37
CA VAL A 137 6.70 11.16 -1.69
C VAL A 137 5.58 11.17 -2.72
N THR A 138 4.39 10.71 -2.36
CA THR A 138 3.23 10.69 -3.27
C THR A 138 2.83 12.10 -3.71
N VAL A 139 2.83 13.06 -2.78
CA VAL A 139 2.50 14.47 -3.08
C VAL A 139 3.57 15.09 -3.98
N VAL A 140 4.85 14.90 -3.64
CA VAL A 140 5.99 15.44 -4.41
C VAL A 140 6.02 14.84 -5.81
N LEU A 141 6.00 13.52 -5.94
CA LEU A 141 6.01 12.85 -7.24
C LEU A 141 4.74 13.15 -8.04
N GLY A 142 3.59 13.27 -7.38
CA GLY A 142 2.34 13.68 -8.02
C GLY A 142 2.41 15.10 -8.60
N ALA A 143 3.13 16.02 -7.96
CA ALA A 143 3.37 17.37 -8.48
C ALA A 143 4.38 17.36 -9.64
N VAL A 144 5.49 16.64 -9.50
CA VAL A 144 6.53 16.52 -10.53
C VAL A 144 5.98 15.85 -11.80
N ALA A 145 5.19 14.79 -11.66
CA ALA A 145 4.58 14.09 -12.78
C ALA A 145 3.64 15.00 -13.58
N VAL A 146 2.87 15.86 -12.91
CA VAL A 146 2.02 16.87 -13.59
C VAL A 146 2.89 17.85 -14.36
N ALA A 147 3.89 18.46 -13.71
CA ALA A 147 4.77 19.43 -14.34
C ALA A 147 5.51 18.83 -15.55
N PHE A 148 5.91 17.56 -15.46
CA PHE A 148 6.55 16.86 -16.56
C PHE A 148 5.59 16.63 -17.74
N VAL A 149 4.38 16.15 -17.47
CA VAL A 149 3.37 15.89 -18.51
C VAL A 149 2.92 17.18 -19.19
N GLU A 150 2.74 18.28 -18.46
CA GLU A 150 2.40 19.59 -19.01
C GLU A 150 3.50 20.12 -19.92
N ARG A 151 4.76 20.05 -19.48
CA ARG A 151 5.92 20.41 -20.31
C ARG A 151 6.01 19.57 -21.57
N TRP A 152 5.71 18.27 -21.48
CA TRP A 152 5.78 17.37 -22.62
C TRP A 152 4.64 17.60 -23.62
N ARG A 153 3.42 17.86 -23.15
CA ARG A 153 2.30 18.29 -24.01
C ARG A 153 2.59 19.60 -24.71
N ALA A 154 3.10 20.61 -23.99
CA ALA A 154 3.46 21.90 -24.58
C ALA A 154 4.51 21.78 -25.71
N ARG A 155 5.43 20.80 -25.61
CA ARG A 155 6.38 20.49 -26.69
C ARG A 155 5.76 19.78 -27.89
N ARG A 156 4.72 18.96 -27.69
CA ARG A 156 4.01 18.22 -28.75
C ARG A 156 2.91 19.02 -29.44
N SER A 157 2.39 20.07 -28.82
CA SER A 157 1.35 20.93 -29.41
C SER A 157 1.87 22.03 -30.34
N ARG A 158 3.19 22.12 -30.57
CA ARG A 158 3.74 22.94 -31.66
C ARG A 158 3.52 22.18 -32.97
N PRO A 159 2.73 22.71 -33.93
CA PRO A 159 2.60 22.05 -35.23
C PRO A 159 3.97 21.92 -35.89
N PRO A 160 4.21 20.88 -36.71
CA PRO A 160 5.40 20.82 -37.56
C PRO A 160 5.38 22.07 -38.45
N VAL A 161 6.47 22.82 -38.41
CA VAL A 161 6.72 24.00 -39.27
C VAL A 161 6.99 23.52 -40.69
#